data_AF-A0A563DT60-F1
#
_entry.id   AF-A0A563DT60-F1
#
_cell.length_a   1.000
_cell.length_b   1.000
_cell.length_c   1.000
_cell.angle_alpha   90.00
_cell.angle_beta   90.00
_cell.angle_gamma   90.00
#
_symmetry.space_group_name_H-M   'P 1'
#
loop_
_entity.id
_entity.type
_entity.pdbx_description
1 polymer ?
#
loop_
_entity_poly.entity_id
_entity_poly.type
_entity_poly.pdbx_seq_one_letter_code
_entity_poly.pdbx_strand_id
1 'polypeptide(L)'
;MILPPSVLRPWIGALITQTMRSVGHAYTTRIEALSLLVADGYTRPLVCDQVDQVTAQPADRSVVGVLAVLGHTADPVVLHWLIRRLGQDRGPRQWGAAIGLLTSIVAGTLSADLVPALSQTIVACAEDRGPRSAPAFMLAQRLSPDLTTRVVARLGYHPAPAETGARVQSPDHLAQYVYAARGVCGRKDPMLERALREGLSPDFIERRHHALLLLSFSPYREVLARTALDLLDSPCDGYAPTAAHTVLTYLAGPDEAGRLRRLLSGPDTARPGKILVALARSGGVPDDVSLLDRARDPAQSPDAVYAAGMSAHPDLATIATVGNLAGTQAQAGARWWQRTGGAITDLPATHLAPAQNSPRASARQDATTTPVGTQTAPIFS
;
A
#
# COMPACT_ATOMS: atom_id res chain seq x y z
N MET A 1 -25.19 -15.26 18.16
CA MET A 1 -24.26 -16.14 18.89
C MET A 1 -22.92 -15.42 18.97
N ILE A 2 -22.44 -15.10 20.17
CA ILE A 2 -21.14 -14.43 20.37
C ILE A 2 -20.11 -15.54 20.65
N LEU A 3 -19.02 -15.59 19.87
CA LEU A 3 -17.95 -16.56 20.09
C LEU A 3 -17.13 -16.16 21.33
N PRO A 4 -16.66 -17.12 22.15
CA PRO A 4 -15.88 -16.79 23.34
C PRO A 4 -14.52 -16.16 22.96
N PRO A 5 -13.96 -15.25 23.78
CA PRO A 5 -12.70 -14.56 23.48
C PRO A 5 -11.51 -15.51 23.23
N SER A 6 -11.49 -16.67 23.90
CA SER A 6 -10.46 -17.69 23.71
C SER A 6 -10.40 -18.26 22.29
N VAL A 7 -11.54 -18.29 21.59
CA VAL A 7 -11.65 -18.73 20.18
C VAL A 7 -11.32 -17.58 19.24
N LEU A 8 -11.77 -16.36 19.56
CA LEU A 8 -11.55 -15.19 18.70
C LEU A 8 -10.09 -14.72 18.67
N ARG A 9 -9.38 -14.78 19.80
CA ARG A 9 -7.99 -14.28 19.91
C ARG A 9 -7.05 -14.88 18.86
N PRO A 10 -6.95 -16.22 18.69
CA PRO A 10 -6.11 -16.82 17.65
C PRO A 10 -6.50 -16.38 16.23
N TRP A 11 -7.80 -16.24 15.94
CA TRP A 11 -8.27 -15.84 14.61
C TRP A 11 -7.95 -14.39 14.29
N ILE A 12 -8.12 -13.49 15.25
CA ILE A 12 -7.74 -12.07 15.12
C ILE A 12 -6.21 -11.95 14.97
N GLY A 13 -5.43 -12.70 15.76
CA GLY A 13 -3.96 -12.72 15.64
C GLY A 13 -3.50 -13.21 14.27
N ALA A 14 -4.14 -14.26 13.74
CA ALA A 14 -3.90 -14.75 12.39
C ALA A 14 -4.27 -13.68 11.34
N LEU A 15 -5.45 -13.06 11.43
CA LEU A 15 -5.88 -12.01 10.51
C LEU A 15 -4.89 -10.84 10.49
N ILE A 16 -4.47 -10.34 11.66
CA ILE A 16 -3.46 -9.26 11.77
C ILE A 16 -2.16 -9.65 11.06
N THR A 17 -1.66 -10.84 11.35
CA THR A 17 -0.41 -11.35 10.78
C THR A 17 -0.53 -11.54 9.26
N GLN A 18 -1.69 -12.00 8.78
CA GLN A 18 -1.99 -12.08 7.36
C GLN A 18 -2.07 -10.69 6.70
N THR A 19 -2.72 -9.72 7.33
CA THR A 19 -2.82 -8.34 6.82
C THR A 19 -1.44 -7.73 6.60
N MET A 20 -0.51 -7.94 7.53
CA MET A 20 0.88 -7.43 7.43
C MET A 20 1.64 -7.92 6.20
N ARG A 21 1.28 -9.08 5.67
CA ARG A 21 1.93 -9.69 4.49
C ARG A 21 1.03 -9.74 3.26
N SER A 22 -0.15 -9.14 3.34
CA SER A 22 -1.08 -9.15 2.21
C SER A 22 -0.74 -8.07 1.20
N VAL A 23 -0.97 -8.36 -0.08
CA VAL A 23 -0.81 -7.42 -1.19
C VAL A 23 -2.06 -7.39 -2.06
N GLY A 24 -2.29 -6.29 -2.78
CA GLY A 24 -3.43 -6.16 -3.69
C GLY A 24 -4.77 -6.41 -3.01
N HIS A 25 -5.59 -7.29 -3.60
CA HIS A 25 -6.94 -7.58 -3.12
C HIS A 25 -6.95 -8.19 -1.70
N ALA A 26 -5.97 -9.04 -1.41
CA ALA A 26 -5.83 -9.65 -0.09
C ALA A 26 -5.64 -8.62 1.02
N TYR A 27 -4.92 -7.54 0.71
CA TYR A 27 -4.68 -6.45 1.64
C TYR A 27 -5.98 -5.69 1.93
N THR A 28 -6.71 -5.27 0.89
CA THR A 28 -7.93 -4.49 1.07
C THR A 28 -9.00 -5.25 1.83
N THR A 29 -9.22 -6.53 1.51
CA THR A 29 -10.24 -7.36 2.18
C THR A 29 -9.93 -7.56 3.66
N ARG A 30 -8.66 -7.77 4.03
CA ARG A 30 -8.28 -7.98 5.43
C ARG A 30 -8.21 -6.69 6.24
N ILE A 31 -7.82 -5.57 5.62
CA ILE A 31 -7.94 -4.25 6.24
C ILE A 31 -9.40 -3.94 6.55
N GLU A 32 -10.32 -4.16 5.61
CA GLU A 32 -11.74 -3.96 5.83
C GLU A 32 -12.28 -4.85 6.95
N ALA A 33 -11.93 -6.14 6.94
CA ALA A 33 -12.31 -7.06 8.01
C ALA A 33 -11.81 -6.58 9.39
N LEU A 34 -10.57 -6.12 9.49
CA LEU A 34 -10.04 -5.56 10.74
C LEU A 34 -10.74 -4.26 11.14
N SER A 35 -11.08 -3.38 10.19
CA SER A 35 -11.82 -2.15 10.45
C SER A 35 -13.19 -2.44 11.07
N LEU A 36 -13.92 -3.43 10.54
CA LEU A 36 -15.20 -3.89 11.11
C LEU A 36 -15.03 -4.42 12.54
N LEU A 37 -13.98 -5.20 12.81
CA LEU A 37 -13.68 -5.72 14.14
C LEU A 37 -13.26 -4.63 15.15
N VAL A 38 -12.60 -3.57 14.69
CA VAL A 38 -12.23 -2.41 15.52
C VAL A 38 -13.44 -1.53 15.81
N ALA A 39 -14.36 -1.40 14.86
CA ALA A 39 -15.60 -0.64 15.03
C ALA A 39 -16.53 -1.32 16.05
N ASP A 40 -16.56 -2.65 16.11
CA ASP A 40 -17.37 -3.40 17.08
C ASP A 40 -16.82 -3.35 18.52
N GLY A 41 -17.67 -2.99 19.48
CA GLY A 41 -17.28 -2.81 20.88
C GLY A 41 -16.87 -4.10 21.60
N TYR A 42 -17.33 -5.27 21.14
CA TYR A 42 -16.98 -6.55 21.74
C TYR A 42 -15.62 -7.05 21.24
N THR A 43 -15.32 -6.94 19.95
CA THR A 43 -14.05 -7.42 19.37
C THR A 43 -12.92 -6.40 19.48
N ARG A 44 -13.20 -5.10 19.58
CA ARG A 44 -12.18 -4.04 19.63
C ARG A 44 -11.09 -4.26 20.67
N PRO A 45 -11.37 -4.58 21.96
CA PRO A 45 -10.31 -4.83 22.93
C PRO A 45 -9.39 -5.98 22.52
N LEU A 46 -9.94 -7.03 21.90
CA LEU A 46 -9.15 -8.17 21.42
C LEU A 46 -8.25 -7.78 20.25
N VAL A 47 -8.73 -6.93 19.34
CA VAL A 47 -7.89 -6.39 18.26
C VAL A 47 -6.77 -5.53 18.84
N CYS A 48 -7.08 -4.61 19.76
CA CYS A 48 -6.07 -3.78 20.42
C CYS A 48 -4.99 -4.62 21.12
N ASP A 49 -5.38 -5.64 21.88
CA ASP A 49 -4.45 -6.58 22.53
C ASP A 49 -3.52 -7.26 21.52
N GLN A 50 -4.08 -7.76 20.41
CA GLN A 50 -3.30 -8.45 19.39
C GLN A 50 -2.38 -7.50 18.61
N VAL A 51 -2.82 -6.27 18.32
CA VAL A 51 -1.97 -5.25 17.70
C VAL A 51 -0.81 -4.89 18.63
N ASP A 52 -1.07 -4.74 19.93
CA ASP A 52 -0.01 -4.45 20.91
C ASP A 52 1.03 -5.58 20.96
N GLN A 53 0.58 -6.84 21.01
CA GLN A 53 1.46 -8.02 21.01
C GLN A 53 2.32 -8.11 19.73
N VAL A 54 1.73 -7.89 18.56
CA VAL A 54 2.44 -7.97 17.28
C VAL A 54 3.41 -6.80 17.12
N THR A 55 3.00 -5.60 17.53
CA THR A 55 3.85 -4.41 17.45
C THR A 55 4.95 -4.39 18.50
N ALA A 56 4.85 -5.16 19.59
CA ALA A 56 5.93 -5.33 20.56
C ALA A 56 7.12 -6.13 19.99
N GLN A 57 6.89 -6.99 19.00
CA GLN A 57 7.97 -7.69 18.31
C GLN A 57 8.81 -6.70 17.49
N PRO A 58 10.10 -6.99 17.22
CA PRO A 58 10.90 -6.24 16.26
C PRO A 58 10.36 -6.52 14.86
N ALA A 59 9.20 -5.93 14.58
CA ALA A 59 8.45 -6.16 13.37
C ALA A 59 8.89 -5.15 12.31
N ASP A 60 8.84 -5.63 11.08
CA ASP A 60 9.15 -4.89 9.87
C ASP A 60 8.14 -3.75 9.60
N ARG A 61 8.36 -2.98 8.54
CA ARG A 61 7.48 -1.92 8.02
C ARG A 61 6.00 -2.30 7.90
N SER A 62 5.70 -3.59 7.84
CA SER A 62 4.35 -4.15 7.74
C SER A 62 3.40 -3.76 8.88
N VAL A 63 3.90 -3.28 10.04
CA VAL A 63 3.04 -2.87 11.17
C VAL A 63 2.18 -1.64 10.89
N VAL A 64 2.58 -0.80 9.91
CA VAL A 64 1.93 0.50 9.65
C VAL A 64 0.44 0.34 9.38
N GLY A 65 0.07 -0.61 8.50
CA GLY A 65 -1.33 -0.81 8.11
C GLY A 65 -2.21 -1.29 9.26
N VAL A 66 -1.69 -2.17 10.12
CA VAL A 66 -2.47 -2.71 11.25
C VAL A 66 -2.68 -1.67 12.34
N LEU A 67 -1.65 -0.86 12.64
CA LEU A 67 -1.79 0.27 13.56
C LEU A 67 -2.75 1.33 13.02
N ALA A 68 -2.69 1.60 11.72
CA ALA A 68 -3.59 2.56 11.07
C ALA A 68 -5.07 2.17 11.20
N VAL A 69 -5.40 0.87 11.15
CA VAL A 69 -6.78 0.38 11.28
C VAL A 69 -7.41 0.73 12.63
N LEU A 70 -6.63 0.92 13.68
CA LEU A 70 -7.13 1.37 14.98
C LEU A 70 -7.74 2.79 14.94
N GLY A 71 -7.53 3.54 13.84
CA GLY A 71 -8.19 4.83 13.61
C GLY A 71 -9.65 4.75 13.16
N HIS A 72 -10.15 3.56 12.79
CA HIS A 72 -11.54 3.34 12.32
C HIS A 72 -12.57 3.20 13.46
N THR A 73 -12.26 3.74 14.64
CA THR A 73 -13.19 3.81 15.78
C THR A 73 -13.29 5.24 16.31
N ALA A 74 -14.39 5.56 16.98
CA ALA A 74 -14.57 6.78 17.75
C ALA A 74 -14.26 6.58 19.25
N ASP A 75 -13.79 5.39 19.65
CA ASP A 75 -13.50 5.06 21.04
C ASP A 75 -12.33 5.90 21.59
N PRO A 76 -12.56 6.78 22.58
CA PRO A 76 -11.54 7.68 23.10
C PRO A 76 -10.37 6.93 23.76
N VAL A 77 -10.57 5.70 24.26
CA VAL A 77 -9.49 4.90 24.88
C VAL A 77 -8.48 4.47 23.81
N VAL A 78 -8.95 4.03 22.65
CA VAL A 78 -8.10 3.63 21.52
C VAL A 78 -7.38 4.85 20.94
N LEU A 79 -8.08 5.96 20.76
CA LEU A 79 -7.48 7.19 20.24
C LEU A 79 -6.43 7.77 21.19
N HIS A 80 -6.68 7.75 22.50
CA HIS A 80 -5.68 8.14 23.50
C HIS A 80 -4.45 7.22 23.48
N TRP A 81 -4.66 5.91 23.29
CA TRP A 81 -3.57 4.95 23.10
C TRP A 81 -2.73 5.29 21.86
N LEU A 82 -3.34 5.65 20.73
CA LEU A 82 -2.64 6.07 19.50
C LEU A 82 -1.86 7.37 19.71
N ILE A 83 -2.41 8.36 20.43
CA ILE A 83 -1.71 9.61 20.79
C ILE A 83 -0.45 9.28 21.59
N ARG A 84 -0.56 8.40 22.59
CA ARG A 84 0.60 7.97 23.38
C ARG A 84 1.65 7.26 22.52
N ARG A 85 1.24 6.35 21.62
CA ARG A 85 2.15 5.68 20.67
C ARG A 85 2.86 6.67 19.75
N LEU A 86 2.16 7.68 19.22
CA LEU A 86 2.76 8.77 18.43
C LEU A 86 3.88 9.49 19.22
N GLY A 87 3.67 9.71 20.52
CA GLY A 87 4.61 10.34 21.44
C GLY A 87 5.80 9.47 21.87
N GLN A 88 5.65 8.15 21.89
CA GLN A 88 6.67 7.24 22.44
C GLN A 88 7.43 6.46 21.35
N ASP A 89 6.73 6.00 20.32
CA ASP A 89 7.31 5.14 19.30
C ASP A 89 8.17 5.92 18.29
N ARG A 90 8.86 5.18 17.43
CA ARG A 90 9.69 5.69 16.33
C ARG A 90 9.45 4.88 15.06
N GLY A 91 9.78 5.47 13.91
CA GLY A 91 9.77 4.78 12.63
C GLY A 91 8.39 4.25 12.23
N PRO A 92 8.27 3.01 11.72
CA PRO A 92 7.00 2.45 11.24
C PRO A 92 5.86 2.45 12.26
N ARG A 93 6.16 2.22 13.55
CA ARG A 93 5.12 2.23 14.61
C ARG A 93 4.53 3.61 14.83
N GLN A 94 5.40 4.63 14.93
CA GLN A 94 4.97 6.03 15.03
C GLN A 94 4.15 6.45 13.80
N TRP A 95 4.61 6.05 12.61
CA TRP A 95 3.93 6.35 11.36
C TRP A 95 2.55 5.69 11.28
N GLY A 96 2.42 4.42 11.69
CA GLY A 96 1.14 3.72 11.79
C GLY A 96 0.17 4.40 12.76
N ALA A 97 0.65 4.81 13.93
CA ALA A 97 -0.15 5.57 14.90
C ALA A 97 -0.62 6.92 14.33
N ALA A 98 0.27 7.62 13.61
CA ALA A 98 -0.06 8.87 12.95
C ALA A 98 -1.12 8.69 11.84
N ILE A 99 -1.04 7.63 11.03
CA ILE A 99 -2.09 7.33 10.03
C ILE A 99 -3.42 6.99 10.71
N GLY A 100 -3.41 6.24 11.81
CA GLY A 100 -4.63 5.96 12.57
C GLY A 100 -5.31 7.24 13.05
N LEU A 101 -4.55 8.16 13.65
CA LEU A 101 -5.06 9.47 14.09
C LEU A 101 -5.53 10.32 12.92
N LEU A 102 -4.79 10.33 11.80
CA LEU A 102 -5.16 11.02 10.57
C LEU A 102 -6.52 10.52 10.04
N THR A 103 -6.73 9.20 10.09
CA THR A 103 -7.98 8.57 9.67
C THR A 103 -9.15 9.10 10.51
N SER A 104 -9.00 9.16 11.83
CA SER A 104 -10.05 9.70 12.72
C SER A 104 -10.29 11.20 12.51
N ILE A 105 -9.25 11.99 12.23
CA ILE A 105 -9.39 13.42 11.91
C ILE A 105 -10.19 13.59 10.62
N VAL A 106 -9.81 12.89 9.55
CA VAL A 106 -10.43 13.02 8.22
C VAL A 106 -11.86 12.48 8.22
N ALA A 107 -12.14 11.44 9.00
CA ALA A 107 -13.48 10.90 9.20
C ALA A 107 -14.37 11.75 10.13
N GLY A 108 -13.81 12.74 10.83
CA GLY A 108 -14.54 13.55 11.81
C GLY A 108 -14.93 12.78 13.08
N THR A 109 -14.22 11.69 13.40
CA THR A 109 -14.49 10.84 14.58
C THR A 109 -13.58 11.14 15.77
N LEU A 110 -12.59 12.03 15.61
CA LEU A 110 -11.75 12.49 16.72
C LEU A 110 -12.55 13.38 17.67
N SER A 111 -12.70 12.94 18.93
CA SER A 111 -13.34 13.74 19.98
C SER A 111 -12.59 15.05 20.24
N ALA A 112 -13.33 16.15 20.44
CA ALA A 112 -12.79 17.47 20.75
C ALA A 112 -11.91 17.45 22.02
N ASP A 113 -12.24 16.62 23.01
CA ASP A 113 -11.50 16.49 24.27
C ASP A 113 -10.07 15.96 24.08
N LEU A 114 -9.83 15.24 22.97
CA LEU A 114 -8.51 14.68 22.65
C LEU A 114 -7.62 15.64 21.85
N VAL A 115 -8.20 16.69 21.27
CA VAL A 115 -7.48 17.67 20.42
C VAL A 115 -6.34 18.36 21.18
N PRO A 116 -6.49 18.80 22.46
CA PRO A 116 -5.38 19.39 23.21
C PRO A 116 -4.20 18.43 23.40
N ALA A 117 -4.47 17.19 23.82
CA ALA A 117 -3.45 16.18 24.07
C ALA A 117 -2.72 15.78 22.77
N LEU A 118 -3.46 15.62 21.68
CA LEU A 118 -2.89 15.37 20.36
C LEU A 118 -2.02 16.53 19.88
N SER A 119 -2.50 17.77 20.01
CA SER A 119 -1.77 18.98 19.60
C SER A 119 -0.45 19.12 20.36
N GLN A 120 -0.45 18.88 21.69
CA GLN A 120 0.77 18.88 22.50
C GLN A 120 1.75 17.80 22.04
N THR A 121 1.26 16.59 21.77
CA THR A 121 2.08 15.48 21.29
C THR A 121 2.70 15.76 19.91
N ILE A 122 1.93 16.36 19.00
CA ILE A 122 2.40 16.78 17.67
C ILE A 122 3.55 17.78 17.78
N VAL A 123 3.42 18.80 18.64
CA VAL A 123 4.47 19.80 18.84
C VAL A 123 5.73 19.17 19.43
N ALA A 124 5.59 18.31 20.45
CA ALA A 124 6.73 17.60 21.03
C ALA A 124 7.44 16.69 19.99
N CYS A 125 6.70 16.03 19.11
CA CYS A 125 7.29 15.25 18.01
C CYS A 125 8.09 16.12 17.03
N ALA A 126 7.68 17.37 16.80
CA ALA A 126 8.38 18.31 15.94
C ALA A 126 9.67 18.85 16.58
N GLU A 127 9.70 19.02 17.90
CA GLU A 127 10.87 19.51 18.66
C GLU A 127 12.07 18.56 18.58
N ASP A 128 11.82 17.25 18.54
CA ASP A 128 12.87 16.22 18.51
C ASP A 128 13.76 16.24 17.25
N ARG A 129 13.35 16.96 16.19
CA ARG A 129 14.05 17.07 14.88
C ARG A 129 14.55 15.73 14.32
N GLY A 130 13.86 15.19 13.33
CA GLY A 130 14.30 13.96 12.66
C GLY A 130 13.12 13.16 12.12
N PRO A 131 13.18 11.82 12.10
CA PRO A 131 12.14 10.95 11.53
C PRO A 131 10.73 11.17 12.09
N ARG A 132 10.60 11.83 13.25
CA ARG A 132 9.33 12.16 13.89
C ARG A 132 8.61 13.39 13.31
N SER A 133 9.33 14.24 12.57
CA SER A 133 8.79 15.50 12.08
C SER A 133 7.71 15.30 11.01
N ALA A 134 7.92 14.35 10.11
CA ALA A 134 7.01 14.08 9.00
C ALA A 134 5.60 13.65 9.49
N PRO A 135 5.42 12.67 10.39
CA PRO A 135 4.09 12.35 10.90
C PRO A 135 3.47 13.49 11.70
N ALA A 136 4.27 14.28 12.45
CA ALA A 136 3.78 15.44 13.18
C ALA A 136 3.22 16.53 12.25
N PHE A 137 3.98 16.90 11.22
CA PHE A 137 3.58 17.88 10.22
C PHE A 137 2.32 17.45 9.46
N MET A 138 2.27 16.19 9.02
CA MET A 138 1.11 15.60 8.36
C MET A 138 -0.17 15.74 9.19
N LEU A 139 -0.13 15.43 10.49
CA LEU A 139 -1.27 15.58 11.38
C LEU A 139 -1.65 17.05 11.61
N ALA A 140 -0.65 17.91 11.80
CA ALA A 140 -0.87 19.34 12.00
C ALA A 140 -1.65 19.98 10.84
N GLN A 141 -1.30 19.62 9.60
CA GLN A 141 -1.95 20.10 8.38
C GLN A 141 -3.45 19.76 8.29
N ARG A 142 -3.90 18.76 9.04
CA ARG A 142 -5.30 18.31 9.04
C ARG A 142 -6.06 18.76 10.28
N LEU A 143 -5.35 19.07 11.36
CA LEU A 143 -5.97 19.52 12.60
C LEU A 143 -6.24 21.03 12.60
N SER A 144 -5.24 21.86 12.30
CA SER A 144 -5.45 23.31 12.15
C SER A 144 -4.30 24.07 11.47
N PRO A 145 -4.57 25.22 10.84
CA PRO A 145 -3.52 26.11 10.30
C PRO A 145 -2.57 26.66 11.37
N ASP A 146 -3.08 26.97 12.57
CA ASP A 146 -2.27 27.45 13.69
C ASP A 146 -1.26 26.39 14.14
N LEU A 147 -1.71 25.14 14.32
CA LEU A 147 -0.83 24.05 14.71
C LEU A 147 0.22 23.77 13.63
N THR A 148 -0.16 23.86 12.35
CA THR A 148 0.78 23.76 11.23
C THR A 148 1.87 24.82 11.32
N THR A 149 1.49 26.07 11.56
CA THR A 149 2.43 27.20 11.71
C THR A 149 3.39 26.95 12.88
N ARG A 150 2.87 26.48 14.02
CA ARG A 150 3.69 26.14 15.19
C ARG A 150 4.67 25.00 14.88
N VAL A 151 4.23 23.93 14.22
CA VAL A 151 5.10 22.81 13.83
C VAL A 151 6.19 23.28 12.87
N VAL A 152 5.85 24.05 11.83
CA VAL A 152 6.83 24.60 10.88
C VAL A 152 7.85 25.49 11.60
N ALA A 153 7.40 26.36 12.52
CA ALA A 153 8.29 27.19 13.33
C ALA A 153 9.26 26.36 14.19
N ARG A 154 8.81 25.22 14.75
CA ARG A 154 9.68 24.31 15.53
C ARG A 154 10.67 23.55 14.67
N LEU A 155 10.26 23.15 13.47
CA LEU A 155 11.13 22.46 12.52
C LEU A 155 12.17 23.39 11.88
N GLY A 156 11.84 24.68 11.74
CA GLY A 156 12.69 25.67 11.09
C GLY A 156 12.68 25.58 9.55
N TYR A 157 11.87 24.69 9.00
CA TYR A 157 11.63 24.53 7.56
C TYR A 157 10.23 23.98 7.33
N HIS A 158 9.74 24.09 6.09
CA HIS A 158 8.45 23.54 5.68
C HIS A 158 8.66 22.13 5.09
N PRO A 159 8.17 21.04 5.74
CA PRO A 159 8.48 19.66 5.31
C PRO A 159 7.77 19.21 4.03
N ALA A 160 6.72 19.91 3.60
CA ALA A 160 6.07 19.56 2.34
C ALA A 160 7.03 19.82 1.17
N PRO A 161 7.08 18.91 0.17
CA PRO A 161 7.79 19.12 -1.08
C PRO A 161 7.52 20.52 -1.64
N ALA A 162 8.59 21.26 -1.90
CA ALA A 162 8.56 22.58 -2.54
C ALA A 162 8.80 22.46 -4.05
N GLU A 163 9.16 21.27 -4.51
CA GLU A 163 9.43 20.95 -5.90
C GLU A 163 8.20 21.22 -6.78
N THR A 164 8.47 21.71 -7.99
CA THR A 164 7.46 21.82 -9.05
C THR A 164 6.75 20.47 -9.23
N GLY A 165 5.44 20.53 -9.47
CA GLY A 165 4.64 19.34 -9.73
C GLY A 165 4.24 18.50 -8.53
N ALA A 166 4.58 18.91 -7.30
CA ALA A 166 4.10 18.21 -6.12
C ALA A 166 2.61 18.46 -5.86
N ARG A 167 2.04 19.58 -6.33
CA ARG A 167 0.70 20.02 -5.91
C ARG A 167 -0.43 19.22 -6.54
N VAL A 168 -1.47 18.90 -5.77
CA VAL A 168 -2.64 18.14 -6.24
C VAL A 168 -3.39 18.84 -7.39
N GLN A 169 -3.35 20.18 -7.43
CA GLN A 169 -3.99 20.98 -8.48
C GLN A 169 -3.26 20.89 -9.83
N SER A 170 -1.96 20.58 -9.82
CA SER A 170 -1.15 20.46 -11.04
C SER A 170 0.03 19.52 -10.80
N PRO A 171 -0.21 18.21 -10.65
CA PRO A 171 0.87 17.26 -10.48
C PRO A 171 1.67 17.13 -11.78
N ASP A 172 2.98 16.98 -11.66
CA ASP A 172 3.85 16.80 -12.81
C ASP A 172 3.46 15.56 -13.62
N HIS A 173 3.61 15.66 -14.94
CA HIS A 173 3.31 14.61 -15.91
C HIS A 173 1.88 14.02 -15.84
N LEU A 174 0.92 14.68 -15.16
CA LEU A 174 -0.48 14.24 -15.13
C LEU A 174 -1.04 14.01 -16.53
N ALA A 175 -0.76 14.93 -17.46
CA ALA A 175 -1.23 14.84 -18.84
C ALA A 175 -0.74 13.58 -19.55
N GLN A 176 0.49 13.13 -19.27
CA GLN A 176 1.08 11.93 -19.85
C GLN A 176 0.38 10.66 -19.36
N TYR A 177 0.13 10.56 -18.04
CA TYR A 177 -0.65 9.44 -17.48
C TYR A 177 -2.08 9.40 -18.03
N VAL A 178 -2.76 10.56 -18.08
CA VAL A 178 -4.12 10.65 -18.63
C VAL A 178 -4.14 10.28 -20.12
N TYR A 179 -3.14 10.73 -20.89
CA TYR A 179 -3.02 10.40 -22.31
C TYR A 179 -2.82 8.89 -22.51
N ALA A 180 -1.90 8.27 -21.76
CA ALA A 180 -1.63 6.85 -21.86
C ALA A 180 -2.88 6.01 -21.53
N ALA A 181 -3.62 6.39 -20.49
CA ALA A 181 -4.84 5.71 -20.10
C ALA A 181 -6.02 5.87 -21.08
N ARG A 182 -6.09 6.99 -21.83
CA ARG A 182 -7.09 7.14 -22.91
C ARG A 182 -6.92 6.08 -24.00
N GLY A 183 -5.69 5.59 -24.21
CA GLY A 183 -5.42 4.49 -25.14
C GLY A 183 -6.11 3.17 -24.77
N VAL A 184 -6.50 2.99 -23.50
CA VAL A 184 -7.17 1.76 -23.02
C VAL A 184 -8.69 1.82 -23.22
N CYS A 185 -9.33 2.94 -22.88
CA CYS A 185 -10.80 3.05 -22.88
C CYS A 185 -11.38 3.90 -24.01
N GLY A 186 -10.55 4.56 -24.81
CA GLY A 186 -10.96 5.37 -25.97
C GLY A 186 -11.69 6.68 -25.61
N ARG A 187 -11.81 7.04 -24.33
CA ARG A 187 -12.54 8.23 -23.88
C ARG A 187 -11.84 8.92 -22.70
N LYS A 188 -12.22 10.18 -22.45
CA LYS A 188 -11.78 10.89 -21.24
C LYS A 188 -12.50 10.31 -20.02
N ASP A 189 -11.74 9.97 -18.99
CA ASP A 189 -12.25 9.50 -17.70
C ASP A 189 -11.92 10.54 -16.61
N PRO A 190 -12.90 11.32 -16.13
CA PRO A 190 -12.66 12.35 -15.11
C PRO A 190 -12.35 11.76 -13.73
N MET A 191 -12.80 10.54 -13.42
CA MET A 191 -12.51 9.87 -12.16
C MET A 191 -11.06 9.37 -12.13
N LEU A 192 -10.58 8.83 -13.24
CA LEU A 192 -9.17 8.53 -13.43
C LEU A 192 -8.29 9.78 -13.25
N GLU A 193 -8.62 10.89 -13.92
CA GLU A 193 -7.84 12.13 -13.80
C GLU A 193 -7.80 12.62 -12.35
N ARG A 194 -8.93 12.56 -11.63
CA ARG A 194 -9.01 12.90 -10.21
C ARG A 194 -8.15 11.98 -9.34
N ALA A 195 -8.21 10.67 -9.58
CA ALA A 195 -7.40 9.69 -8.85
C ALA A 195 -5.90 9.89 -9.12
N LEU A 196 -5.50 10.19 -10.36
CA LEU A 196 -4.10 10.50 -10.69
C LEU A 196 -3.63 11.78 -10.02
N ARG A 197 -4.47 12.82 -9.93
CA ARG A 197 -4.12 14.05 -9.21
C ARG A 197 -3.77 13.79 -7.74
N GLU A 198 -4.59 13.01 -7.06
CA GLU A 198 -4.35 12.63 -5.66
C GLU A 198 -3.20 11.61 -5.54
N GLY A 199 -3.09 10.67 -6.49
CA GLY A 199 -2.07 9.62 -6.52
C GLY A 199 -0.64 10.12 -6.75
N LEU A 200 -0.50 11.17 -7.56
CA LEU A 200 0.80 11.76 -7.94
C LEU A 200 1.25 12.86 -6.97
N SER A 201 0.39 13.33 -6.06
CA SER A 201 0.70 14.42 -5.14
C SER A 201 1.03 13.92 -3.72
N PRO A 202 1.98 14.53 -2.98
CA PRO A 202 2.19 14.27 -1.56
C PRO A 202 1.28 15.08 -0.63
N ASP A 203 0.47 16.01 -1.14
CA ASP A 203 -0.30 16.96 -0.31
C ASP A 203 -1.29 16.25 0.63
N PHE A 204 -1.82 15.10 0.21
CA PHE A 204 -2.82 14.31 0.94
C PHE A 204 -2.43 12.83 0.92
N ILE A 205 -1.57 12.40 1.84
CA ILE A 205 -1.05 11.03 1.86
C ILE A 205 -2.15 9.97 1.99
N GLU A 206 -3.22 10.28 2.71
CA GLU A 206 -4.42 9.46 2.89
C GLU A 206 -5.20 9.30 1.57
N ARG A 207 -5.36 10.39 0.82
CA ARG A 207 -6.04 10.37 -0.47
C ARG A 207 -5.18 9.71 -1.54
N ARG A 208 -3.87 9.95 -1.52
CA ARG A 208 -2.90 9.28 -2.37
C ARG A 208 -2.96 7.76 -2.21
N HIS A 209 -2.95 7.27 -0.97
CA HIS A 209 -3.03 5.84 -0.69
C HIS A 209 -4.31 5.23 -1.29
N HIS A 210 -5.47 5.80 -1.00
CA HIS A 210 -6.74 5.32 -1.54
C HIS A 210 -6.81 5.42 -3.07
N ALA A 211 -6.35 6.53 -3.65
CA ALA A 211 -6.34 6.71 -5.09
C ALA A 211 -5.46 5.66 -5.79
N LEU A 212 -4.25 5.39 -5.27
CA LEU A 212 -3.35 4.38 -5.84
C LEU A 212 -3.88 2.95 -5.65
N LEU A 213 -4.57 2.65 -4.55
CA LEU A 213 -5.29 1.39 -4.39
C LEU A 213 -6.42 1.26 -5.42
N LEU A 214 -7.26 2.29 -5.61
CA LEU A 214 -8.31 2.25 -6.63
C LEU A 214 -7.72 2.04 -8.04
N LEU A 215 -6.61 2.73 -8.35
CA LEU A 215 -5.93 2.58 -9.63
C LEU A 215 -5.30 1.19 -9.81
N SER A 216 -4.83 0.54 -8.74
CA SER A 216 -4.25 -0.80 -8.84
C SER A 216 -5.27 -1.89 -9.20
N PHE A 217 -6.56 -1.65 -8.92
CA PHE A 217 -7.68 -2.52 -9.35
C PHE A 217 -8.35 -2.06 -10.64
N SER A 218 -7.91 -0.93 -11.21
CA SER A 218 -8.51 -0.38 -12.43
C SER A 218 -7.97 -1.06 -13.70
N PRO A 219 -8.71 -1.01 -14.83
CA PRO A 219 -8.20 -1.47 -16.12
C PRO A 219 -6.99 -0.67 -16.62
N TYR A 220 -6.68 0.48 -15.99
CA TYR A 220 -5.57 1.34 -16.35
C TYR A 220 -4.25 0.94 -15.67
N ARG A 221 -4.26 0.00 -14.72
CA ARG A 221 -3.10 -0.35 -13.87
C ARG A 221 -1.81 -0.49 -14.68
N GLU A 222 -1.83 -1.36 -15.69
CA GLU A 222 -0.64 -1.71 -16.47
C GLU A 222 -0.10 -0.53 -17.28
N VAL A 223 -0.96 0.20 -17.98
CA VAL A 223 -0.51 1.35 -18.79
C VAL A 223 0.04 2.49 -17.91
N LEU A 224 -0.50 2.68 -16.71
CA LEU A 224 0.00 3.65 -15.76
C LEU A 224 1.34 3.20 -15.15
N ALA A 225 1.52 1.91 -14.85
CA ALA A 225 2.80 1.37 -14.39
C ALA A 225 3.90 1.54 -15.46
N ARG A 226 3.59 1.22 -16.72
CA ARG A 226 4.49 1.45 -17.86
C ARG A 226 4.85 2.93 -18.03
N THR A 227 3.86 3.82 -17.93
CA THR A 227 4.09 5.28 -17.98
C THR A 227 5.03 5.74 -16.86
N ALA A 228 4.87 5.22 -15.64
CA ALA A 228 5.77 5.53 -14.53
C ALA A 228 7.21 5.07 -14.79
N LEU A 229 7.41 3.92 -15.41
CA LEU A 229 8.74 3.45 -15.80
C LEU A 229 9.34 4.28 -16.94
N ASP A 230 8.53 4.68 -17.93
CA ASP A 230 9.00 5.52 -19.04
C ASP A 230 9.50 6.88 -18.54
N LEU A 231 8.84 7.42 -17.50
CA LEU A 231 9.29 8.62 -16.80
C LEU A 231 10.62 8.42 -16.07
N LEU A 232 10.84 7.27 -15.44
CA LEU A 232 12.09 6.97 -14.73
C LEU A 232 13.25 6.64 -15.68
N ASP A 233 12.97 6.16 -16.89
CA ASP A 233 13.98 5.93 -17.93
C ASP A 233 14.39 7.23 -18.65
N SER A 234 13.63 8.31 -18.47
CA SER A 234 13.91 9.63 -19.05
C SER A 234 14.46 10.59 -18.01
N PRO A 235 15.35 11.55 -18.36
CA PRO A 235 15.71 12.63 -17.46
C PRO A 235 14.45 13.39 -17.04
N CYS A 236 14.11 13.33 -15.76
CA CYS A 236 12.98 14.03 -15.17
C CYS A 236 13.42 14.77 -13.91
N ASP A 237 12.99 16.03 -13.81
CA ASP A 237 13.30 16.90 -12.68
C ASP A 237 12.12 17.00 -11.71
N GLY A 238 12.36 17.63 -10.56
CA GLY A 238 11.30 17.97 -9.61
C GLY A 238 10.69 16.75 -8.92
N TYR A 239 9.37 16.77 -8.73
CA TYR A 239 8.68 15.73 -7.96
C TYR A 239 8.36 14.46 -8.76
N ALA A 240 8.43 14.52 -10.09
CA ALA A 240 8.01 13.45 -10.99
C ALA A 240 8.65 12.07 -10.70
N PRO A 241 9.98 11.92 -10.51
CA PRO A 241 10.56 10.62 -10.19
C PRO A 241 10.02 10.05 -8.86
N THR A 242 9.79 10.91 -7.87
CA THR A 242 9.25 10.50 -6.57
C THR A 242 7.82 9.98 -6.69
N ALA A 243 6.99 10.66 -7.48
CA ALA A 243 5.63 10.24 -7.78
C ALA A 243 5.64 8.90 -8.54
N ALA A 244 6.45 8.78 -9.60
CA ALA A 244 6.57 7.55 -10.40
C ALA A 244 7.00 6.33 -9.56
N HIS A 245 8.03 6.49 -8.70
CA HIS A 245 8.41 5.44 -7.76
C HIS A 245 7.27 5.06 -6.81
N THR A 246 6.48 6.03 -6.34
CA THR A 246 5.34 5.76 -5.46
C THR A 246 4.25 5.01 -6.20
N VAL A 247 3.89 5.40 -7.42
CA VAL A 247 2.93 4.70 -8.29
C VAL A 247 3.34 3.23 -8.46
N LEU A 248 4.61 2.96 -8.74
CA LEU A 248 5.11 1.61 -8.97
C LEU A 248 4.96 0.69 -7.74
N THR A 249 5.00 1.22 -6.52
CA THR A 249 4.76 0.39 -5.31
C THR A 249 3.33 -0.14 -5.15
N TYR A 250 2.41 0.34 -5.99
CA TYR A 250 1.00 -0.09 -6.02
C TYR A 250 0.60 -0.76 -7.33
N LEU A 251 1.11 -0.26 -8.46
CA LEU A 251 0.60 -0.63 -9.79
C LEU A 251 1.48 -1.63 -10.54
N ALA A 252 2.76 -1.78 -10.18
CA ALA A 252 3.65 -2.69 -10.90
C ALA A 252 3.18 -4.15 -10.76
N GLY A 253 3.17 -4.87 -11.88
CA GLY A 253 2.91 -6.30 -11.97
C GLY A 253 4.13 -7.09 -12.46
N PRO A 254 3.95 -8.40 -12.74
CA PRO A 254 5.05 -9.26 -13.16
C PRO A 254 5.75 -8.79 -14.44
N ASP A 255 5.00 -8.20 -15.37
CA ASP A 255 5.51 -7.73 -16.66
C ASP A 255 6.50 -6.55 -16.51
N GLU A 256 6.39 -5.78 -15.43
CA GLU A 256 7.29 -4.67 -15.12
C GLU A 256 8.60 -5.10 -14.43
N ALA A 257 8.70 -6.35 -13.94
CA ALA A 257 9.81 -6.82 -13.11
C ALA A 257 11.18 -6.66 -13.79
N GLY A 258 11.26 -6.94 -15.10
CA GLY A 258 12.50 -6.79 -15.87
C GLY A 258 13.02 -5.35 -15.94
N ARG A 259 12.11 -4.36 -16.05
CA ARG A 259 12.45 -2.93 -16.06
C ARG A 259 12.84 -2.45 -14.67
N LEU A 260 12.10 -2.86 -13.64
CA LEU A 260 12.42 -2.55 -12.25
C LEU A 260 13.80 -3.11 -11.84
N ARG A 261 14.15 -4.33 -12.28
CA ARG A 261 15.49 -4.90 -12.06
C ARG A 261 16.59 -4.04 -12.70
N ARG A 262 16.41 -3.59 -13.94
CA ARG A 262 17.38 -2.69 -14.59
C ARG A 262 17.54 -1.38 -13.84
N LEU A 263 16.43 -0.77 -13.41
CA LEU A 263 16.46 0.44 -12.59
C LEU A 263 17.21 0.22 -11.27
N LEU A 264 17.08 -0.95 -10.64
CA LEU A 264 17.75 -1.26 -9.38
C LEU A 264 19.28 -1.42 -9.51
N SER A 265 19.76 -1.84 -10.68
CA SER A 265 21.16 -2.02 -11.02
C SER A 265 21.82 -0.78 -11.63
N GLY A 266 21.05 0.27 -11.92
CA GLY A 266 21.54 1.48 -12.57
C GLY A 266 22.38 2.38 -11.64
N PRO A 267 23.32 3.16 -12.19
CA PRO A 267 24.16 4.07 -11.40
C PRO A 267 23.36 5.18 -10.72
N ASP A 268 22.22 5.60 -11.31
CA ASP A 268 21.38 6.70 -10.82
C ASP A 268 20.16 6.21 -10.01
N THR A 269 20.31 5.11 -9.28
CA THR A 269 19.22 4.58 -8.44
C THR A 269 18.99 5.49 -7.24
N ALA A 270 18.28 6.60 -7.40
CA ALA A 270 18.03 7.56 -6.32
C ALA A 270 17.17 6.98 -5.18
N ARG A 271 16.38 5.92 -5.46
CA ARG A 271 15.40 5.34 -4.52
C ARG A 271 15.33 3.81 -4.57
N PRO A 272 16.42 3.08 -4.27
CA PRO A 272 16.47 1.62 -4.38
C PRO A 272 15.40 0.93 -3.53
N GLY A 273 15.10 1.46 -2.34
CA GLY A 273 14.07 0.90 -1.46
C GLY A 273 12.67 0.88 -2.08
N LYS A 274 12.28 1.91 -2.85
CA LYS A 274 10.97 1.94 -3.53
C LYS A 274 10.89 0.92 -4.67
N ILE A 275 11.99 0.73 -5.39
CA ILE A 275 12.08 -0.28 -6.45
C ILE A 275 12.00 -1.69 -5.85
N LEU A 276 12.70 -1.95 -4.73
CA LEU A 276 12.61 -3.21 -4.00
C LEU A 276 11.18 -3.50 -3.54
N VAL A 277 10.49 -2.51 -2.98
CA VAL A 277 9.08 -2.65 -2.57
C VAL A 277 8.18 -2.94 -3.77
N ALA A 278 8.41 -2.30 -4.92
CA ALA A 278 7.66 -2.57 -6.14
C ALA A 278 7.88 -4.02 -6.62
N LEU A 279 9.13 -4.46 -6.77
CA LEU A 279 9.49 -5.84 -7.16
C LEU A 279 8.85 -6.87 -6.23
N ALA A 280 8.99 -6.67 -4.91
CA ALA A 280 8.48 -7.58 -3.91
C ALA A 280 6.95 -7.74 -3.94
N ARG A 281 6.23 -6.72 -4.41
CA ARG A 281 4.76 -6.74 -4.55
C ARG A 281 4.29 -7.16 -5.94
N SER A 282 5.17 -7.11 -6.94
CA SER A 282 4.83 -7.32 -8.35
C SER A 282 5.13 -8.73 -8.85
N GLY A 283 5.62 -9.64 -8.01
CA GLY A 283 5.97 -11.01 -8.43
C GLY A 283 7.20 -11.57 -7.72
N GLY A 284 7.94 -10.73 -7.00
CA GLY A 284 9.09 -11.13 -6.20
C GLY A 284 10.37 -10.43 -6.66
N VAL A 285 11.35 -10.40 -5.75
CA VAL A 285 12.71 -9.99 -6.08
C VAL A 285 13.45 -11.15 -6.75
N PRO A 286 14.13 -10.92 -7.90
CA PRO A 286 14.97 -11.94 -8.54
C PRO A 286 16.16 -12.39 -7.68
N ASP A 287 16.48 -13.68 -7.70
CA ASP A 287 17.53 -14.30 -6.89
C ASP A 287 18.95 -13.73 -7.11
N ASP A 288 19.20 -13.09 -8.26
CA ASP A 288 20.49 -12.46 -8.55
C ASP A 288 20.67 -11.10 -7.86
N VAL A 289 19.62 -10.55 -7.24
CA VAL A 289 19.69 -9.34 -6.44
C VAL A 289 20.03 -9.72 -4.99
N SER A 290 21.28 -9.51 -4.58
CA SER A 290 21.71 -9.74 -3.19
C SER A 290 20.96 -8.82 -2.21
N LEU A 291 19.95 -9.37 -1.53
CA LEU A 291 19.23 -8.70 -0.47
C LEU A 291 20.00 -8.77 0.85
N LEU A 292 20.87 -9.78 1.01
CA LEU A 292 21.79 -9.86 2.14
C LEU A 292 22.73 -8.65 2.22
N ASP A 293 23.32 -8.24 1.09
CA ASP A 293 24.23 -7.09 1.09
C ASP A 293 23.49 -5.79 1.37
N ARG A 294 22.29 -5.63 0.82
CA ARG A 294 21.43 -4.47 1.12
C ARG A 294 20.93 -4.48 2.57
N ALA A 295 20.73 -5.65 3.18
CA ALA A 295 20.35 -5.77 4.58
C ALA A 295 21.46 -5.32 5.55
N ARG A 296 22.73 -5.35 5.12
CA ARG A 296 23.89 -4.87 5.89
C ARG A 296 24.02 -3.36 5.90
N ASP A 297 23.48 -2.67 4.89
CA ASP A 297 23.42 -1.21 4.86
C ASP A 297 22.23 -0.72 5.71
N PRO A 298 22.45 0.00 6.83
CA PRO A 298 21.36 0.49 7.68
C PRO A 298 20.31 1.34 6.95
N ALA A 299 20.70 2.05 5.88
CA ALA A 299 19.77 2.88 5.11
C ALA A 299 18.82 2.06 4.24
N GLN A 300 19.25 0.89 3.78
CA GLN A 300 18.49 0.00 2.90
C GLN A 300 17.87 -1.20 3.65
N SER A 301 18.37 -1.50 4.84
CA SER A 301 18.03 -2.69 5.59
C SER A 301 16.53 -2.93 5.77
N PRO A 302 15.70 -1.93 6.14
CA PRO A 302 14.26 -2.13 6.26
C PRO A 302 13.59 -2.53 4.93
N ASP A 303 14.00 -1.93 3.82
CA ASP A 303 13.44 -2.23 2.49
C ASP A 303 13.93 -3.59 1.98
N ALA A 304 15.19 -3.95 2.25
CA ALA A 304 15.76 -5.25 1.88
C ALA A 304 15.09 -6.42 2.63
N VAL A 305 14.90 -6.30 3.94
CA VAL A 305 14.24 -7.34 4.75
C VAL A 305 12.77 -7.46 4.38
N TYR A 306 12.08 -6.34 4.16
CA TYR A 306 10.72 -6.36 3.65
C TYR A 306 10.61 -7.07 2.30
N ALA A 307 11.49 -6.73 1.37
CA ALA A 307 11.48 -7.33 0.04
C ALA A 307 11.82 -8.82 0.08
N ALA A 308 12.79 -9.22 0.93
CA ALA A 308 13.16 -10.62 1.13
C ALA A 308 12.00 -11.43 1.74
N GLY A 309 11.36 -10.86 2.77
CA GLY A 309 10.22 -11.48 3.45
C GLY A 309 9.02 -11.65 2.52
N MET A 310 8.59 -10.56 1.89
CA MET A 310 7.43 -10.56 1.00
C MET A 310 7.61 -11.51 -0.18
N SER A 311 8.82 -11.57 -0.77
CA SER A 311 9.12 -12.45 -1.91
C SER A 311 9.47 -13.89 -1.51
N ALA A 312 9.55 -14.20 -0.21
CA ALA A 312 10.15 -15.45 0.30
C ALA A 312 11.54 -15.74 -0.31
N HIS A 313 12.36 -14.69 -0.45
CA HIS A 313 13.65 -14.74 -1.13
C HIS A 313 14.66 -15.65 -0.40
N PRO A 314 15.55 -16.37 -1.13
CA PRO A 314 16.53 -17.28 -0.52
C PRO A 314 17.43 -16.63 0.56
N ASP A 315 17.83 -15.38 0.35
CA ASP A 315 18.66 -14.63 1.32
C ASP A 315 18.00 -14.46 2.70
N LEU A 316 16.68 -14.58 2.81
CA LEU A 316 15.96 -14.40 4.07
C LEU A 316 16.49 -15.32 5.17
N ALA A 317 16.84 -16.57 4.82
CA ALA A 317 17.38 -17.53 5.78
C ALA A 317 18.79 -17.15 6.26
N THR A 318 19.60 -16.61 5.36
CA THR A 318 20.94 -16.13 5.68
C THR A 318 20.87 -14.87 6.54
N ILE A 319 20.00 -13.89 6.21
CA ILE A 319 19.80 -12.67 7.00
C ILE A 319 19.39 -13.01 8.45
N ALA A 320 18.55 -14.03 8.64
CA ALA A 320 18.06 -14.45 9.94
C ALA A 320 19.12 -15.09 10.86
N THR A 321 20.25 -15.53 10.32
CA THR A 321 21.24 -16.36 11.02
C THR A 321 22.67 -15.83 10.96
N VAL A 322 23.03 -15.00 9.98
CA VAL A 322 24.39 -14.51 9.78
C VAL A 322 24.90 -13.71 10.97
N GLY A 323 26.14 -14.00 11.40
CA GLY A 323 26.71 -13.45 12.63
C GLY A 323 26.88 -11.93 12.64
N ASN A 324 27.17 -11.31 11.49
CA ASN A 324 27.36 -9.86 11.40
C ASN A 324 26.05 -9.05 11.49
N LEU A 325 24.89 -9.71 11.44
CA LEU A 325 23.58 -9.09 11.71
C LEU A 325 23.02 -9.49 13.08
N ALA A 326 23.80 -10.19 13.92
CA ALA A 326 23.35 -10.64 15.24
C ALA A 326 22.82 -9.48 16.09
N GLY A 327 21.58 -9.62 16.58
CA GLY A 327 20.93 -8.61 17.43
C GLY A 327 20.39 -7.37 16.71
N THR A 328 20.55 -7.28 15.39
CA THR A 328 20.03 -6.16 14.60
C THR A 328 18.52 -6.30 14.34
N GLN A 329 17.86 -5.18 14.00
CA GLN A 329 16.47 -5.21 13.53
C GLN A 329 16.31 -6.04 12.25
N ALA A 330 17.33 -6.05 11.39
CA ALA A 330 17.32 -6.81 10.14
C ALA A 330 17.16 -8.31 10.39
N GLN A 331 18.00 -8.85 11.29
CA GLN A 331 17.95 -10.26 11.68
C GLN A 331 16.61 -10.60 12.35
N ALA A 332 16.13 -9.73 13.25
CA ALA A 332 14.86 -9.97 13.93
C ALA A 332 13.66 -9.96 12.98
N GLY A 333 13.63 -9.02 12.02
CA GLY A 333 12.61 -8.96 10.97
C GLY A 333 12.66 -10.17 10.05
N ALA A 334 13.85 -10.62 9.64
CA ALA A 334 14.00 -11.83 8.83
C ALA A 334 13.49 -13.09 9.55
N ARG A 335 13.79 -13.23 10.85
CA ARG A 335 13.25 -14.32 11.68
C ARG A 335 11.73 -14.27 11.79
N TRP A 336 11.14 -13.07 11.87
CA TRP A 336 9.69 -12.92 11.87
C TRP A 336 9.08 -13.42 10.57
N TRP A 337 9.65 -13.01 9.43
CA TRP A 337 9.22 -13.47 8.11
C TRP A 337 9.39 -14.97 7.91
N GLN A 338 10.49 -15.58 8.38
CA GLN A 338 10.67 -17.04 8.32
C GLN A 338 9.58 -17.81 9.06
N ARG A 339 9.18 -17.33 10.25
CA ARG A 339 8.11 -17.98 11.04
C ARG A 339 6.72 -17.78 10.43
N THR A 340 6.53 -16.67 9.74
CA THR A 340 5.20 -16.21 9.30
C THR A 340 4.89 -16.59 7.84
N GLY A 341 5.92 -16.75 7.02
CA GLY A 341 5.83 -16.94 5.56
C GLY A 341 5.72 -15.62 4.80
N GLY A 342 5.91 -15.69 3.47
CA GLY A 342 5.93 -14.53 2.57
C GLY A 342 4.55 -13.93 2.25
N ALA A 343 4.47 -13.27 1.10
CA ALA A 343 3.27 -12.55 0.66
C ALA A 343 2.01 -13.42 0.66
N ILE A 344 0.88 -12.83 1.02
CA ILE A 344 -0.44 -13.36 0.75
C ILE A 344 -1.05 -12.59 -0.42
N THR A 345 -1.37 -13.35 -1.46
CA THR A 345 -2.18 -12.91 -2.59
C THR A 345 -3.48 -13.72 -2.57
N ASP A 346 -4.61 -13.04 -2.72
CA ASP A 346 -5.87 -13.70 -3.03
C ASP A 346 -5.97 -13.65 -4.56
N LEU A 347 -6.13 -14.81 -5.21
CA LEU A 347 -6.40 -14.85 -6.65
C LEU A 347 -7.67 -14.01 -6.91
N PRO A 348 -7.66 -13.06 -7.86
CA PRO A 348 -8.87 -12.37 -8.20
C PRO A 348 -9.91 -13.41 -8.66
N ALA A 349 -11.13 -13.32 -8.13
CA ALA A 349 -12.22 -14.27 -8.39
C ALA A 349 -12.58 -14.42 -9.89
N THR A 350 -11.95 -13.65 -10.78
CA THR A 350 -12.10 -13.66 -12.23
C THR A 350 -11.57 -14.92 -12.95
N HIS A 351 -10.98 -15.88 -12.24
CA HIS A 351 -10.73 -17.23 -12.79
C HIS A 351 -11.84 -18.26 -12.50
N LEU A 352 -12.95 -17.85 -11.88
CA LEU A 352 -14.21 -18.56 -12.09
C LEU A 352 -14.72 -18.16 -13.47
N ALA A 353 -14.13 -18.78 -14.51
CA ALA A 353 -14.75 -18.78 -15.83
C ALA A 353 -16.23 -19.13 -15.65
N PRO A 354 -17.18 -18.41 -16.27
CA PRO A 354 -18.55 -18.89 -16.31
C PRO A 354 -18.47 -20.31 -16.82
N ALA A 355 -18.92 -21.27 -16.02
CA ALA A 355 -19.03 -22.66 -16.45
C ALA A 355 -19.67 -22.60 -17.83
N GLN A 356 -18.91 -23.00 -18.85
CA GLN A 356 -19.42 -23.07 -20.21
C GLN A 356 -20.60 -24.02 -20.13
N ASN A 357 -21.81 -23.44 -20.05
CA ASN A 357 -23.05 -24.15 -20.28
C ASN A 357 -22.96 -24.60 -21.74
N SER A 358 -22.38 -25.78 -21.93
CA SER A 358 -22.47 -26.53 -23.17
C SER A 358 -23.97 -26.64 -23.48
N PRO A 359 -24.46 -26.11 -24.59
CA PRO A 359 -25.81 -26.41 -25.00
C PRO A 359 -25.87 -27.91 -25.28
N ARG A 360 -26.56 -28.66 -24.40
CA ARG A 360 -27.11 -29.97 -24.76
C ARG A 360 -28.14 -29.74 -25.86
N ALA A 361 -27.68 -29.67 -27.10
CA ALA A 361 -28.55 -29.84 -28.26
C ALA A 361 -28.88 -31.33 -28.36
N SER A 362 -30.07 -31.65 -27.85
CA SER A 362 -30.73 -32.94 -28.00
C SER A 362 -30.80 -33.34 -29.47
N ALA A 363 -30.39 -34.58 -29.76
CA ALA A 363 -30.78 -35.29 -30.95
C ALA A 363 -32.32 -35.38 -31.00
N ARG A 364 -32.92 -34.89 -32.09
CA ARG A 364 -34.21 -35.36 -32.57
C ARG A 364 -34.05 -35.71 -34.05
N GLN A 365 -34.10 -37.01 -34.30
CA GLN A 365 -34.41 -37.61 -35.60
C GLN A 365 -35.90 -37.43 -35.94
N ASP A 366 -36.18 -37.68 -37.22
CA ASP A 366 -37.47 -37.82 -37.91
C ASP A 366 -38.06 -36.53 -38.51
N ALA A 367 -38.51 -36.46 -39.77
CA ALA A 367 -38.44 -37.36 -40.92
C ALA A 367 -38.90 -36.56 -42.18
N THR A 368 -38.40 -36.95 -43.36
CA THR A 368 -39.04 -36.87 -44.70
C THR A 368 -39.94 -35.67 -45.06
N THR A 369 -39.50 -34.83 -46.01
CA THR A 369 -40.13 -34.68 -47.37
C THR A 369 -39.31 -33.76 -48.29
N THR A 370 -38.87 -34.31 -49.42
CA THR A 370 -38.56 -33.62 -50.70
C THR A 370 -39.86 -33.68 -51.56
N PRO A 371 -40.08 -32.97 -52.71
CA PRO A 371 -39.10 -32.26 -53.56
C PRO A 371 -39.62 -30.96 -54.27
N VAL A 372 -38.79 -30.50 -55.24
CA VAL A 372 -39.05 -29.56 -56.38
C VAL A 372 -38.84 -28.08 -56.02
N GLY A 373 -37.79 -27.39 -56.48
CA GLY A 373 -37.41 -27.01 -57.86
C GLY A 373 -37.59 -25.48 -57.95
N THR A 374 -36.59 -24.63 -58.21
CA THR A 374 -36.17 -24.17 -59.55
C THR A 374 -35.08 -23.08 -59.37
N GLN A 375 -33.98 -23.20 -60.13
CA GLN A 375 -33.13 -22.16 -60.75
C GLN A 375 -33.33 -20.66 -60.38
N THR A 376 -32.26 -19.95 -59.96
CA THR A 376 -31.50 -18.94 -60.76
C THR A 376 -30.45 -18.14 -59.92
N ALA A 377 -29.18 -18.22 -60.36
CA ALA A 377 -28.12 -17.20 -60.53
C ALA A 377 -27.84 -16.02 -59.53
N PRO A 378 -26.57 -15.53 -59.49
CA PRO A 378 -25.98 -14.70 -58.42
C PRO A 378 -25.95 -13.20 -58.77
N ILE A 379 -25.51 -12.34 -57.84
CA ILE A 379 -24.66 -11.15 -58.11
C ILE A 379 -24.15 -10.52 -56.79
N PHE A 380 -22.86 -10.20 -56.80
CA PHE A 380 -22.12 -9.37 -55.85
C PHE A 380 -22.63 -7.91 -55.82
N SER A 381 -22.62 -7.28 -54.65
CA SER A 381 -21.95 -6.00 -54.33
C SER A 381 -22.02 -5.72 -52.84
#